data_AF-A0A517TFB1-F1
#
_entry.id   AF-A0A517TFB1-F1
#
_cell.length_a   1.000
_cell.length_b   1.000
_cell.length_c   1.000
_cell.angle_alpha   90.00
_cell.angle_beta   90.00
_cell.angle_gamma   90.00
#
_symmetry.space_group_name_H-M   'P 1'
#
loop_
_entity.id
_entity.type
_entity.pdbx_description
1 polymer ?
#
loop_
_entity_poly.entity_id
_entity_poly.type
_entity_poly.pdbx_seq_one_letter_code
_entity_poly.pdbx_strand_id
1 'polypeptide(L)'
;MKINGQPLPATFQTNFALPRPDGTRLVLTLTPLPLGFHNRLRSRGILAPSAPVRVARDSNGKPLRDEAGLAIMLVDDQDSAYRQEIELYHQRIATLIVSESLQHDQKIEFETPTPVDDDWKRYADKLFRELERSGFSAGDLILLCEEISRMSNLTGDHLRETCPDFSPPDKNFKTP
;
A
#
# COMPACT_ATOMS: atom_id res chain seq x y z
N MET A 1 -6.79 -5.03 -25.35
CA MET A 1 -8.11 -5.69 -25.19
C MET A 1 -9.16 -4.83 -25.88
N LYS A 2 -10.17 -5.42 -26.53
CA LYS A 2 -11.32 -4.71 -27.10
C LYS A 2 -12.57 -5.22 -26.39
N ILE A 3 -13.50 -4.34 -26.03
CA ILE A 3 -14.84 -4.72 -25.54
C ILE A 3 -15.82 -4.42 -26.67
N ASN A 4 -16.53 -5.45 -27.14
CA ASN A 4 -17.47 -5.34 -28.26
C ASN A 4 -16.85 -4.70 -29.52
N GLY A 5 -15.60 -5.06 -29.83
CA GLY A 5 -14.89 -4.54 -31.00
C GLY A 5 -14.34 -3.11 -30.85
N GLN A 6 -14.68 -2.40 -29.77
CA GLN A 6 -14.14 -1.07 -29.48
C GLN A 6 -12.91 -1.14 -28.57
N PRO A 7 -11.88 -0.32 -28.83
CA PRO A 7 -10.79 -0.15 -27.89
C PRO A 7 -11.35 0.48 -26.60
N LEU A 8 -10.94 -0.06 -25.46
CA LEU A 8 -11.27 0.58 -24.18
C LEU A 8 -10.59 1.96 -24.13
N PRO A 9 -11.26 3.04 -23.72
CA PRO A 9 -10.59 4.31 -23.46
C PRO A 9 -9.42 4.09 -22.49
N ALA A 10 -8.23 4.54 -22.90
CA ALA A 10 -6.98 4.12 -22.29
C ALA A 10 -6.73 4.73 -20.90
N THR A 11 -7.40 5.84 -20.55
CA THR A 11 -7.07 6.60 -19.34
C THR A 11 -8.31 7.23 -18.74
N PHE A 12 -8.81 6.64 -17.64
CA PHE A 12 -9.76 7.32 -16.77
C PHE A 12 -9.00 8.36 -15.94
N GLN A 13 -9.47 9.61 -15.95
CA GLN A 13 -8.87 10.71 -15.19
C GLN A 13 -9.96 11.41 -14.38
N THR A 14 -9.63 11.92 -13.21
CA THR A 14 -10.55 12.72 -12.39
C THR A 14 -9.80 13.89 -11.78
N ASN A 15 -10.45 15.06 -11.73
CA ASN A 15 -9.92 16.21 -11.03
C ASN A 15 -10.29 16.13 -9.55
N PHE A 16 -9.28 16.17 -8.69
CA PHE A 16 -9.43 16.20 -7.25
C PHE A 16 -8.96 17.56 -6.72
N ALA A 17 -9.83 18.23 -5.96
CA ALA A 17 -9.52 19.51 -5.36
C ALA A 17 -9.05 19.31 -3.91
N LEU A 18 -7.73 19.22 -3.72
CA LEU A 18 -7.11 19.03 -2.42
C LEU A 18 -7.24 20.32 -1.59
N PRO A 19 -7.92 20.28 -0.42
CA PRO A 19 -8.09 21.45 0.43
C PRO A 19 -6.76 21.83 1.12
N ARG A 20 -6.48 23.12 1.23
CA ARG A 20 -5.28 23.65 1.88
C ARG A 20 -5.64 24.41 3.17
N PRO A 21 -4.75 24.47 4.18
CA PRO A 21 -5.02 25.17 5.43
C PRO A 21 -5.33 26.67 5.29
N ASP A 22 -4.85 27.30 4.22
CA ASP A 22 -5.12 28.71 3.89
C ASP A 22 -6.49 28.92 3.20
N GLY A 23 -7.29 27.87 3.05
CA GLY A 23 -8.60 27.90 2.41
C GLY A 23 -8.55 27.77 0.88
N THR A 24 -7.36 27.74 0.28
CA THR A 24 -7.21 27.49 -1.16
C THR A 24 -7.41 26.01 -1.49
N ARG A 25 -7.50 25.69 -2.78
CA ARG A 25 -7.59 24.31 -3.27
C ARG A 25 -6.56 24.08 -4.36
N LEU A 26 -5.78 23.01 -4.19
CA LEU A 26 -4.88 22.52 -5.22
C LEU A 26 -5.63 21.52 -6.09
N VAL A 27 -5.87 21.87 -7.36
CA VAL A 27 -6.59 20.99 -8.29
C VAL A 27 -5.59 20.09 -9.00
N LEU A 28 -5.70 18.79 -8.73
CA LEU A 28 -4.85 17.72 -9.25
C LEU A 28 -5.64 16.81 -10.19
N THR A 29 -5.01 16.32 -11.24
CA THR A 29 -5.56 15.30 -12.13
C THR A 29 -5.05 13.93 -11.73
N LEU A 30 -5.92 13.13 -11.13
CA LEU A 30 -5.61 11.79 -10.64
C LEU A 30 -5.98 10.72 -11.68
N THR A 31 -5.26 9.61 -11.63
CA THR A 31 -5.56 8.40 -12.42
C THR A 31 -5.65 7.18 -11.51
N PRO A 32 -6.51 6.19 -11.86
CA PRO A 32 -6.62 4.98 -11.06
C PRO A 32 -5.33 4.17 -11.14
N LEU A 33 -5.04 3.39 -10.10
CA LEU A 33 -3.85 2.57 -10.08
C LEU A 33 -3.91 1.49 -11.17
N PRO A 34 -2.81 1.26 -11.91
CA PRO A 34 -2.79 0.25 -12.96
C PRO A 34 -2.90 -1.16 -12.37
N LEU A 35 -3.61 -2.06 -13.07
CA LEU A 35 -3.77 -3.46 -12.66
C LEU A 35 -2.42 -4.08 -12.28
N GLY A 36 -2.36 -4.78 -11.14
CA GLY A 36 -1.14 -5.41 -10.65
C GLY A 36 -0.12 -4.45 -10.02
N PHE A 37 -0.50 -3.21 -9.70
CA PHE A 37 0.35 -2.23 -9.03
C PHE A 37 1.07 -2.80 -7.81
N HIS A 38 0.33 -3.39 -6.85
CA HIS A 38 0.94 -4.00 -5.66
C HIS A 38 1.89 -5.16 -5.99
N ASN A 39 1.61 -5.95 -7.03
CA ASN A 39 2.53 -7.01 -7.46
C ASN A 39 3.83 -6.43 -8.00
N ARG A 40 3.76 -5.35 -8.79
CA ARG A 40 4.95 -4.63 -9.28
C ARG A 40 5.77 -4.03 -8.15
N LEU A 41 5.12 -3.48 -7.12
CA LEU A 41 5.84 -2.97 -5.94
C LEU A 41 6.59 -4.08 -5.20
N ARG A 42 5.97 -5.25 -5.03
CA ARG A 42 6.64 -6.40 -4.42
C ARG A 42 7.81 -6.91 -5.26
N SER A 43 7.66 -7.00 -6.58
CA SER A 43 8.77 -7.41 -7.47
C SER A 43 9.93 -6.40 -7.48
N ARG A 44 9.65 -5.15 -7.10
CA ARG A 44 10.63 -4.06 -6.93
C ARG A 44 11.23 -3.98 -5.53
N GLY A 45 10.99 -4.98 -4.67
CA GLY A 45 11.57 -5.06 -3.32
C GLY A 45 10.86 -4.20 -2.26
N ILE A 46 9.69 -3.61 -2.57
CA ILE A 46 8.84 -2.97 -1.57
C ILE A 46 8.00 -4.06 -0.88
N LEU A 47 8.59 -4.65 0.14
CA LEU A 47 8.02 -5.75 0.92
C LEU A 47 7.67 -5.29 2.33
N ALA A 48 6.56 -5.80 2.87
CA ALA A 48 6.21 -5.58 4.25
C ALA A 48 7.29 -6.18 5.17
N PRO A 49 7.71 -5.47 6.23
CA PRO A 49 8.66 -6.00 7.19
C PRO A 49 8.06 -7.21 7.91
N SER A 50 8.91 -8.13 8.33
CA SER A 50 8.50 -9.31 9.10
C SER A 50 8.64 -9.01 10.59
N ALA A 51 7.58 -9.27 11.35
CA ALA A 51 7.62 -9.05 12.79
C ALA A 51 8.66 -9.97 13.46
N PRO A 52 9.48 -9.44 14.39
CA PRO A 52 10.45 -10.24 15.11
C PRO A 52 9.73 -11.25 16.01
N VAL A 53 10.46 -12.30 16.36
CA VAL A 53 9.93 -13.39 17.18
C VAL A 53 10.72 -13.45 18.48
N ARG A 54 10.01 -13.55 19.61
CA ARG A 54 10.58 -13.66 20.94
C ARG A 54 10.15 -14.94 21.64
N VAL A 55 10.97 -15.43 22.56
CA VAL A 55 10.63 -16.58 23.39
C VAL A 55 9.61 -16.17 24.45
N ALA A 56 8.49 -16.89 24.53
CA ALA A 56 7.52 -16.74 25.60
C ALA A 56 8.17 -17.10 26.94
N ARG A 57 8.02 -16.25 27.95
CA ARG A 57 8.58 -16.47 29.29
C ARG A 57 7.50 -16.43 30.34
N ASP A 58 7.65 -17.27 31.37
CA ASP A 58 6.80 -17.24 32.56
C ASP A 58 7.09 -16.00 33.43
N SER A 59 6.34 -15.84 34.53
CA SER A 59 6.52 -14.73 35.50
C SER A 59 7.88 -14.73 36.20
N ASN A 60 8.62 -15.84 36.15
CA ASN A 60 9.98 -15.96 36.69
C ASN A 60 11.05 -15.79 35.60
N GLY A 61 10.66 -15.43 34.37
CA GLY A 61 11.56 -15.22 33.23
C GLY A 61 12.06 -16.50 32.56
N LYS A 62 11.54 -17.69 32.93
CA LYS A 62 11.92 -18.97 32.31
C LYS A 62 11.16 -19.17 30.99
N PRO A 63 11.82 -19.70 29.93
CA PRO A 63 11.16 -20.04 28.68
C PRO A 63 10.00 -21.02 28.90
N LEU A 64 8.83 -20.67 28.39
CA LEU A 64 7.71 -21.58 28.27
C LEU A 64 8.04 -22.60 27.17
N ARG A 65 7.71 -23.87 27.42
CA ARG A 65 7.97 -24.96 26.49
C ARG A 65 6.65 -25.64 26.09
N ASP A 66 6.56 -26.10 24.85
CA ASP A 66 5.46 -26.90 24.36
C ASP A 66 5.55 -28.37 24.83
N GLU A 67 4.59 -29.19 24.41
CA GLU A 67 4.52 -30.62 24.76
C GLU A 67 5.72 -31.43 24.25
N ALA A 68 6.41 -30.96 23.22
CA ALA A 68 7.63 -31.56 22.68
C ALA A 68 8.90 -31.03 23.38
N GLY A 69 8.76 -30.13 24.35
CA GLY A 69 9.86 -29.51 25.09
C GLY A 69 10.56 -28.37 24.34
N LEU A 70 10.02 -27.89 23.22
CA LEU A 70 10.55 -26.76 22.45
C LEU A 70 10.06 -25.44 23.01
N ALA A 71 10.87 -24.39 22.90
CA ALA A 71 10.49 -23.07 23.40
C ALA A 71 9.34 -22.48 22.58
N ILE A 72 8.29 -22.00 23.25
CA ILE A 72 7.18 -21.33 22.61
C ILE A 72 7.65 -19.97 22.11
N MET A 73 7.40 -19.70 20.83
CA MET A 73 7.78 -18.48 20.14
C MET A 73 6.54 -17.60 19.93
N LEU A 74 6.66 -16.32 20.26
CA LEU A 74 5.61 -15.31 20.08
C LEU A 74 6.09 -14.23 19.13
N VAL A 75 5.17 -13.73 18.30
CA VAL A 75 5.41 -12.53 17.51
C VAL A 75 5.51 -11.33 18.44
N ASP A 76 6.50 -10.46 18.20
CA ASP A 76 6.69 -9.22 18.94
C ASP A 76 6.36 -8.01 18.06
N ASP A 77 5.07 -7.66 18.02
CA ASP A 77 4.57 -6.47 17.32
C ASP A 77 4.81 -5.16 18.09
N GLN A 78 5.33 -5.26 19.32
CA GLN A 78 5.70 -4.12 20.15
C GLN A 78 7.16 -3.71 19.95
N ASP A 79 7.95 -4.52 19.23
CA ASP A 79 9.33 -4.19 18.92
C ASP A 79 9.43 -2.83 18.20
N SER A 80 10.25 -1.95 18.77
CA SER A 80 10.36 -0.57 18.30
C SER A 80 10.95 -0.46 16.89
N ALA A 81 11.90 -1.34 16.54
CA ALA A 81 12.52 -1.31 15.22
C ALA A 81 11.53 -1.79 14.16
N TYR A 82 10.79 -2.86 14.45
CA TYR A 82 9.72 -3.36 13.58
C TYR A 82 8.62 -2.31 13.33
N ARG A 83 8.18 -1.60 14.37
CA ARG A 83 7.20 -0.51 14.24
C ARG A 83 7.72 0.63 13.37
N GLN A 84 8.97 1.02 13.54
CA GLN A 84 9.56 2.03 12.68
C GLN A 84 9.64 1.56 11.21
N GLU A 85 10.00 0.29 10.99
CA GLU A 85 10.03 -0.29 9.65
C GLU A 85 8.64 -0.36 9.00
N ILE A 86 7.59 -0.68 9.78
CA ILE A 86 6.23 -0.76 9.24
C ILE A 86 5.67 0.61 8.89
N GLU A 87 5.98 1.64 9.68
CA GLU A 87 5.64 3.02 9.38
C GLU A 87 6.31 3.49 8.08
N LEU A 88 7.62 3.26 7.94
CA LEU A 88 8.36 3.57 6.71
C LEU A 88 7.81 2.80 5.52
N TYR A 89 7.44 1.53 5.70
CA TYR A 89 6.81 0.73 4.65
C TYR A 89 5.50 1.36 4.17
N HIS A 90 4.59 1.71 5.08
CA HIS A 90 3.31 2.34 4.72
C HIS A 90 3.51 3.71 4.07
N GLN A 91 4.44 4.52 4.58
CA GLN A 91 4.80 5.80 3.97
C GLN A 91 5.24 5.63 2.52
N ARG A 92 6.16 4.69 2.25
CA ARG A 92 6.65 4.42 0.90
C ARG A 92 5.55 3.96 -0.04
N ILE A 93 4.67 3.07 0.42
CA ILE A 93 3.51 2.62 -0.37
C ILE A 93 2.62 3.81 -0.72
N ALA A 94 2.25 4.64 0.26
CA ALA A 94 1.39 5.81 0.05
C ALA A 94 2.01 6.80 -0.94
N THR A 95 3.30 7.11 -0.79
CA THR A 95 4.03 7.97 -1.73
C THR A 95 4.02 7.41 -3.14
N LEU A 96 4.27 6.11 -3.30
CA LEU A 96 4.29 5.47 -4.62
C LEU A 96 2.90 5.46 -5.26
N ILE A 97 1.84 5.21 -4.48
CA ILE A 97 0.44 5.32 -4.94
C ILE A 97 0.16 6.70 -5.51
N VAL A 98 0.51 7.75 -4.76
CA VAL A 98 0.29 9.14 -5.19
C VAL A 98 1.12 9.48 -6.43
N SER A 99 2.41 9.12 -6.45
CA SER A 99 3.27 9.39 -7.61
C SER A 99 2.77 8.71 -8.89
N GLU A 100 2.27 7.47 -8.78
CA GLU A 100 1.73 6.73 -9.91
C GLU A 100 0.43 7.34 -10.42
N SER A 101 -0.44 7.78 -9.50
CA SER A 101 -1.71 8.42 -9.87
C SER A 101 -1.51 9.78 -10.54
N LEU A 102 -0.50 10.54 -10.10
CA LEU A 102 -0.19 11.88 -10.61
C LEU A 102 0.65 11.90 -11.88
N GLN A 103 1.13 10.75 -12.38
CA GLN A 103 2.04 10.69 -13.54
C GLN A 103 1.47 11.31 -14.83
N HIS A 104 0.15 11.49 -14.92
CA HIS A 104 -0.55 12.07 -16.05
C HIS A 104 -1.03 13.52 -15.82
N ASP A 105 -0.77 14.10 -14.65
CA ASP A 105 -1.08 15.49 -14.37
C ASP A 105 -0.03 16.40 -15.03
N GLN A 106 -0.44 17.18 -16.03
CA GLN A 106 0.46 18.09 -16.76
C GLN A 106 1.01 19.24 -15.90
N LYS A 107 0.44 19.46 -14.72
CA LYS A 107 0.87 20.53 -13.80
C LYS A 107 1.87 20.04 -12.75
N ILE A 108 2.10 18.74 -12.67
CA ILE A 108 3.00 18.12 -11.71
C ILE A 108 4.19 17.51 -12.45
N GLU A 109 5.38 17.91 -12.04
CA GLU A 109 6.63 17.31 -12.49
C GLU A 109 7.42 16.89 -11.26
N PHE A 110 7.82 15.61 -11.20
CA PHE A 110 8.67 15.12 -10.12
C PHE A 110 10.14 15.34 -10.47
N GLU A 111 10.88 16.02 -9.59
CA GLU A 111 12.32 16.24 -9.72
C GLU A 111 13.11 14.95 -9.49
N THR A 112 12.59 14.05 -8.65
CA THR A 112 13.25 12.77 -8.37
C THR A 112 13.15 11.84 -9.59
N PRO A 113 14.29 11.46 -10.22
CA PRO A 113 14.25 10.57 -11.36
C PRO A 113 13.84 9.16 -10.94
N THR A 114 13.02 8.51 -11.77
CA THR A 114 12.69 7.09 -11.66
C THR A 114 13.98 6.27 -11.61
N PRO A 115 14.14 5.32 -10.67
CA PRO A 115 15.37 4.58 -10.53
C PRO A 115 15.55 3.64 -11.72
N VAL A 116 16.77 3.61 -12.25
CA VAL A 116 17.19 2.63 -13.26
C VAL A 116 17.54 1.30 -12.60
N ASP A 117 18.03 1.36 -11.35
CA ASP A 117 18.37 0.21 -10.51
C ASP A 117 17.21 -0.18 -9.57
N ASP A 118 17.31 -1.34 -8.91
CA ASP A 118 16.27 -1.88 -8.02
C ASP A 118 16.12 -1.16 -6.66
N ASP A 119 16.64 0.06 -6.48
CA ASP A 119 16.56 0.82 -5.21
C ASP A 119 15.27 1.66 -5.09
N TRP A 120 14.13 0.98 -5.16
CA TRP A 120 12.81 1.60 -5.09
C TRP A 120 12.47 2.18 -3.71
N LYS A 121 13.10 1.66 -2.64
CA LYS A 121 12.92 2.19 -1.27
C LYS A 121 13.48 3.60 -1.18
N ARG A 122 14.72 3.80 -1.64
CA ARG A 122 15.35 5.12 -1.65
C ARG A 122 14.65 6.10 -2.58
N TYR A 123 14.14 5.61 -3.72
CA TYR A 123 13.31 6.41 -4.61
C TYR A 123 12.04 6.92 -3.91
N ALA A 124 11.29 6.04 -3.25
CA ALA A 124 10.10 6.42 -2.49
C ALA A 124 10.43 7.40 -1.35
N ASP A 125 11.54 7.21 -0.65
CA ASP A 125 11.99 8.13 0.41
C ASP A 125 12.35 9.52 -0.14
N LYS A 126 12.91 9.61 -1.35
CA LYS A 126 13.20 10.88 -2.03
C LYS A 126 11.92 11.57 -2.49
N LEU A 127 10.98 10.84 -3.10
CA LEU A 127 9.68 11.35 -3.49
C LEU A 127 8.90 11.90 -2.28
N PHE A 128 8.93 11.20 -1.15
CA PHE A 128 8.28 11.66 0.07
C PHE A 128 8.83 13.02 0.52
N ARG A 129 10.17 13.16 0.55
CA ARG A 129 10.82 14.44 0.88
C ARG A 129 10.52 15.53 -0.13
N GLU A 130 10.30 15.17 -1.39
CA GLU A 130 9.92 16.12 -2.44
C GLU A 130 8.50 16.64 -2.22
N LEU A 131 7.54 15.76 -1.95
CA LEU A 131 6.17 16.14 -1.58
C LEU A 131 6.16 17.05 -0.35
N GLU A 132 6.92 16.69 0.70
CA GLU A 132 7.04 17.50 1.91
C GLU A 132 7.62 18.90 1.63
N ARG A 133 8.69 18.99 0.84
CA ARG A 133 9.30 20.27 0.42
C ARG A 133 8.34 21.14 -0.41
N SER A 134 7.47 20.51 -1.19
CA SER A 134 6.40 21.16 -1.95
C SER A 134 5.18 21.54 -1.09
N GLY A 135 5.24 21.30 0.23
CA GLY A 135 4.22 21.70 1.18
C GLY A 135 3.09 20.68 1.36
N PHE A 136 3.21 19.45 0.84
CA PHE A 136 2.26 18.39 1.17
C PHE A 136 2.45 17.94 2.62
N SER A 137 1.34 17.77 3.33
CA SER A 137 1.28 17.24 4.67
C SER A 137 0.93 15.75 4.66
N ALA A 138 1.09 15.08 5.81
CA ALA A 138 0.61 13.70 5.98
C ALA A 138 -0.91 13.58 5.74
N GLY A 139 -1.69 14.61 6.11
CA GLY A 139 -3.13 14.64 5.85
C GLY A 139 -3.46 14.68 4.36
N ASP A 140 -2.69 15.46 3.57
CA ASP A 140 -2.85 15.51 2.11
C ASP A 140 -2.58 14.13 1.49
N LEU A 141 -1.53 13.45 1.95
CA LEU A 141 -1.17 12.11 1.48
C LEU A 141 -2.28 11.09 1.76
N ILE A 142 -2.91 11.16 2.93
CA ILE A 142 -4.05 10.29 3.28
C ILE A 142 -5.25 10.57 2.37
N LEU A 143 -5.65 11.84 2.20
CA LEU A 143 -6.79 12.22 1.36
C LEU A 143 -6.59 11.79 -0.10
N LEU A 144 -5.38 11.95 -0.63
CA LEU A 144 -5.04 11.47 -1.97
C LEU A 144 -5.14 9.96 -2.07
N CYS A 145 -4.58 9.21 -1.11
CA CYS A 145 -4.66 7.76 -1.09
C CYS A 145 -6.11 7.26 -1.01
N GLU A 146 -6.98 7.90 -0.22
CA GLU A 146 -8.40 7.57 -0.14
C GLU A 146 -9.11 7.77 -1.48
N GLU A 147 -8.91 8.93 -2.11
CA GLU A 147 -9.51 9.23 -3.41
C GLU A 147 -9.01 8.28 -4.50
N ILE A 148 -7.71 8.01 -4.53
CA ILE A 148 -7.11 7.07 -5.49
C ILE A 148 -7.65 5.65 -5.27
N SER A 149 -7.81 5.23 -4.01
CA SER A 149 -8.37 3.92 -3.68
C SER A 149 -9.82 3.82 -4.14
N ARG A 150 -10.62 4.88 -3.93
CA ARG A 150 -12.00 4.98 -4.39
C ARG A 150 -12.08 4.89 -5.92
N MET A 151 -11.26 5.66 -6.64
CA MET A 151 -11.19 5.63 -8.11
C MET A 151 -10.74 4.28 -8.67
N SER A 152 -9.87 3.60 -7.94
CA SER A 152 -9.32 2.30 -8.32
C SER A 152 -10.22 1.12 -7.92
N ASN A 153 -11.40 1.40 -7.35
CA ASN A 153 -12.31 0.39 -6.79
C ASN A 153 -11.65 -0.53 -5.76
N LEU A 154 -10.66 -0.02 -5.01
CA LEU A 154 -9.98 -0.73 -3.93
C LEU A 154 -10.71 -0.60 -2.60
N THR A 155 -11.55 0.43 -2.47
CA THR A 155 -12.44 0.66 -1.33
C THR A 155 -13.89 0.49 -1.78
N GLY A 156 -14.51 -0.63 -1.39
CA GLY A 156 -15.92 -0.85 -1.62
C GLY A 156 -16.43 -2.08 -0.90
N ASP A 157 -17.49 -1.89 -0.11
CA ASP A 157 -18.40 -2.95 0.35
C ASP A 157 -18.93 -3.79 -0.83
N HIS A 158 -18.82 -3.30 -2.07
CA HIS A 158 -19.12 -4.05 -3.30
C HIS A 158 -18.24 -5.29 -3.53
N LEU A 159 -17.00 -5.35 -3.03
CA LEU A 159 -16.22 -6.61 -3.06
C LEU A 159 -16.78 -7.65 -2.07
N ARG A 160 -17.48 -7.22 -1.01
CA ARG A 160 -18.18 -8.14 -0.09
C ARG A 160 -19.51 -8.61 -0.65
N GLU A 161 -20.21 -7.77 -1.41
CA GLU A 161 -21.50 -8.11 -2.04
C GLU A 161 -21.36 -8.94 -3.32
N THR A 162 -20.24 -8.85 -4.06
CA THR A 162 -20.01 -9.58 -5.32
C THR A 162 -19.19 -10.87 -5.19
N CYS A 163 -18.80 -11.28 -3.97
CA CYS A 163 -17.98 -12.48 -3.74
C CYS A 163 -18.60 -13.53 -2.79
N PRO A 164 -19.79 -14.11 -3.06
CA PRO A 164 -20.09 -15.47 -2.61
C PRO A 164 -19.50 -16.54 -3.55
N ASP A 165 -19.32 -16.23 -4.84
CA ASP A 165 -19.04 -17.22 -5.90
C ASP A 165 -17.56 -17.54 -6.15
N PHE A 166 -16.62 -16.95 -5.40
CA PHE A 166 -15.17 -17.18 -5.56
C PHE A 166 -14.56 -18.17 -4.56
N SER A 167 -15.38 -18.95 -3.84
CA SER A 167 -14.88 -20.13 -3.13
C SER A 167 -14.89 -21.34 -4.09
N PRO A 168 -13.79 -22.10 -4.23
CA PRO A 168 -13.88 -23.40 -4.90
C PRO A 168 -14.82 -24.30 -4.08
N PRO A 169 -15.57 -25.21 -4.72
CA PRO A 169 -16.45 -26.12 -3.99
C PRO A 169 -15.60 -26.95 -3.02
N ASP A 170 -16.00 -26.93 -1.74
CA ASP A 170 -15.49 -27.83 -0.71
C ASP A 170 -15.47 -29.25 -1.27
N LYS A 171 -14.28 -29.75 -1.57
CA LYS A 171 -14.09 -31.17 -1.84
C LYS A 171 -14.21 -31.87 -0.50
N ASN A 172 -15.43 -32.34 -0.24
CA ASN A 172 -15.79 -33.50 0.56
C ASN A 172 -14.57 -34.32 1.04
N PHE A 173 -14.23 -34.23 2.32
CA PHE A 173 -13.58 -35.34 3.00
C PHE A 173 -14.63 -36.08 3.83
N LYS A 174 -14.92 -37.30 3.37
CA LYS A 174 -15.80 -38.28 4.00
C LYS A 174 -15.27 -38.67 5.38
N THR A 175 -16.21 -38.85 6.30
CA THR A 175 -16.12 -39.69 7.50
C THR A 175 -15.56 -41.08 7.20
N PRO A 176 -14.90 -41.68 8.19
CA PRO A 176 -15.53 -42.81 8.89
C PRO A 176 -15.96 -42.47 10.31
#